data_AF-A0A2N1MCL7-F1
#
_entry.id   AF-A0A2N1MCL7-F1
#
_cell.length_a   1.000
_cell.length_b   1.000
_cell.length_c   1.000
_cell.angle_alpha   90.00
_cell.angle_beta   90.00
_cell.angle_gamma   90.00
#
_symmetry.space_group_name_H-M   'P 1'
#
loop_
_entity.id
_entity.type
_entity.pdbx_description
1 polymer ?
#
loop_
_entity_poly.entity_id
_entity_poly.type
_entity_poly.pdbx_seq_one_letter_code
_entity_poly.pdbx_strand_id
1 'polypeptide(L)' 'LFTDADSAMVSPIHEILPSIKHNYCIWHLRKNLDKNLRGWLRKNYNKFVKAWNKCRNSFSEYEF' A
#
# COMPACT_ATOMS: atom_id res chain seq x y z
N LEU A 1 -0.80 -9.53 8.20
CA LEU A 1 -0.85 -8.29 9.00
C LEU A 1 -0.69 -7.09 8.06
N PHE A 2 -1.61 -6.11 8.13
CA PHE A 2 -1.56 -4.90 7.29
C PHE A 2 -1.14 -3.69 8.12
N THR A 3 0.01 -3.08 7.80
CA THR A 3 0.49 -1.85 8.47
C THR A 3 1.13 -0.92 7.45
N ASP A 4 1.69 0.21 7.87
CA ASP A 4 2.54 1.05 7.00
C ASP A 4 3.93 0.46 6.73
N ALA A 5 4.24 -0.73 7.27
CA ALA A 5 5.54 -1.39 7.20
C ALA A 5 6.71 -0.55 7.70
N ASP A 6 6.45 0.18 8.78
CA ASP A 6 7.51 0.80 9.55
C ASP A 6 8.60 -0.23 9.92
N SER A 7 9.85 0.10 9.65
CA SER A 7 10.98 -0.80 9.82
C SER A 7 11.17 -1.25 11.28
N ALA A 8 10.76 -0.43 12.26
CA ALA A 8 10.79 -0.80 13.67
C ALA A 8 9.73 -1.86 14.03
N MET A 9 8.66 -1.98 13.23
CA MET A 9 7.60 -2.97 13.42
C MET A 9 7.85 -4.25 12.62
N VAL A 10 8.49 -4.14 11.44
CA VAL A 10 8.72 -5.30 10.56
C VAL A 10 9.59 -6.37 11.22
N SER A 11 10.71 -6.01 11.86
CA SER A 11 11.60 -7.02 12.49
C SER A 11 10.90 -7.80 13.62
N PRO A 12 10.26 -7.14 14.61
CA PRO A 12 9.55 -7.86 15.67
C PRO A 12 8.40 -8.73 15.15
N ILE A 13 7.70 -8.28 14.10
CA ILE A 13 6.61 -9.07 13.51
C ILE A 13 7.14 -10.36 12.88
N HIS A 14 8.27 -10.30 12.18
CA HIS A 14 8.88 -11.50 11.60
C HIS A 14 9.42 -12.47 12.67
N GLU A 15 9.90 -11.95 13.80
CA GLU A 15 10.38 -12.78 14.91
C GLU A 15 9.24 -13.44 15.70
N ILE A 16 8.17 -12.70 15.99
CA ILE A 16 7.06 -13.17 16.84
C ILE A 16 6.02 -13.92 16.02
N LEU A 17 5.78 -13.51 14.78
CA LEU A 17 4.74 -14.04 13.89
C LEU A 17 5.33 -14.46 12.52
N PRO A 18 6.29 -15.39 12.48
CA PRO A 18 7.05 -15.73 11.27
C PRO A 18 6.18 -16.29 10.12
N SER A 19 5.03 -16.89 10.44
CA SER A 19 4.08 -17.42 9.45
C SER A 19 3.13 -16.39 8.87
N ILE A 20 3.05 -15.18 9.45
CA ILE A 20 2.15 -14.12 8.99
C ILE A 20 2.83 -13.29 7.91
N LYS A 21 2.26 -13.30 6.70
CA LYS A 21 2.63 -12.34 5.65
C LYS A 21 2.33 -10.92 6.14
N HIS A 22 3.36 -10.09 6.16
CA HIS A 22 3.26 -8.65 6.42
C HIS A 22 3.08 -7.90 5.10
N ASN A 23 2.05 -7.07 5.02
CA ASN A 23 1.68 -6.35 3.79
C ASN A 23 1.41 -4.87 4.09
N TYR A 24 1.64 -4.02 3.09
CA TYR A 24 1.26 -2.62 3.17
C TYR A 24 -0.26 -2.46 3.23
N CYS A 25 -0.73 -1.71 4.21
CA CYS A 25 -2.13 -1.32 4.31
C CYS A 25 -2.48 -0.38 3.15
N ILE A 26 -3.53 -0.72 2.41
CA ILE A 26 -4.04 0.08 1.28
C ILE A 26 -4.33 1.53 1.69
N TRP A 27 -4.84 1.74 2.92
CA TRP A 27 -5.11 3.07 3.42
C TRP A 27 -3.82 3.90 3.60
N HIS A 28 -2.77 3.31 4.15
CA HIS A 28 -1.47 3.97 4.29
C HIS A 28 -0.82 4.27 2.94
N LEU A 29 -0.90 3.33 1.99
CA LEU A 29 -0.48 3.56 0.61
C LEU A 29 -1.23 4.76 0.02
N ARG A 30 -2.57 4.81 0.17
CA ARG A 30 -3.38 5.92 -0.33
C ARG A 30 -2.95 7.27 0.26
N LYS A 31 -2.76 7.33 1.57
CA LYS A 31 -2.30 8.54 2.28
C LYS A 31 -0.91 8.98 1.81
N ASN A 32 -0.01 8.04 1.55
CA ASN A 32 1.33 8.30 1.02
C ASN A 32 1.26 8.88 -0.42
N LEU A 33 0.45 8.30 -1.30
CA LEU A 33 0.22 8.82 -2.65
C LEU A 33 -0.31 10.26 -2.61
N ASP A 34 -1.26 10.55 -1.73
CA ASP A 34 -1.81 11.90 -1.55
C ASP A 34 -0.75 12.88 -1.04
N LYS A 35 0.07 12.48 -0.07
CA LYS A 35 1.10 13.34 0.54
C LYS A 35 2.24 13.64 -0.44
N ASN A 36 2.74 12.63 -1.13
CA ASN A 36 4.01 12.72 -1.87
C ASN A 36 3.85 12.88 -3.38
N LEU A 37 2.76 12.39 -3.99
CA LEU A 37 2.60 12.43 -5.45
C LEU A 37 1.60 13.48 -5.94
N ARG A 38 0.65 13.93 -5.11
CA ARG A 38 -0.37 14.90 -5.52
C ARG A 38 0.23 16.20 -6.06
N GLY A 39 1.18 16.78 -5.32
CA GLY A 39 1.85 18.02 -5.72
C GLY A 39 2.72 17.86 -6.96
N TRP A 40 3.36 16.70 -7.12
CA TRP A 40 4.24 16.42 -8.25
C TRP A 40 3.44 16.16 -9.54
N LEU A 41 2.36 15.39 -9.45
CA LEU A 41 1.52 15.01 -10.59
C LEU A 41 0.49 16.09 -10.98
N ARG A 42 0.13 16.99 -10.06
CA ARG A 42 -0.81 18.11 -10.30
C ARG A 42 -2.09 17.64 -11.00
N LYS A 43 -2.40 18.19 -12.19
CA LYS A 43 -3.57 17.83 -13.00
C LYS A 43 -3.64 16.35 -13.38
N ASN A 44 -2.50 15.66 -13.44
CA ASN A 44 -2.44 14.23 -13.77
C ASN A 44 -2.73 13.33 -12.58
N TYR A 45 -2.80 13.87 -11.36
CA TYR A 45 -2.99 13.07 -10.15
C TYR A 45 -4.27 12.23 -10.20
N ASN A 46 -5.40 12.83 -10.60
CA ASN A 46 -6.67 12.10 -10.67
C ASN A 46 -6.64 10.96 -11.70
N LYS A 47 -5.94 11.16 -12.84
CA LYS A 47 -5.74 10.11 -13.84
C LYS A 47 -4.89 8.97 -13.27
N PHE A 48 -3.81 9.29 -12.57
CA PHE A 48 -2.97 8.32 -11.87
C PHE A 48 -3.79 7.52 -10.83
N VAL A 49 -4.56 8.19 -9.99
CA VAL A 49 -5.39 7.53 -8.96
C VAL A 49 -6.42 6.58 -9.59
N LYS A 50 -7.02 6.95 -10.72
CA LYS A 50 -7.94 6.08 -11.45
C LYS A 50 -7.24 4.81 -11.95
N ALA A 51 -6.04 4.93 -12.52
CA ALA A 51 -5.23 3.80 -12.94
C ALA A 51 -4.79 2.92 -11.75
N TRP A 52 -4.35 3.55 -10.65
CA TRP A 52 -4.02 2.88 -9.40
C TRP A 52 -5.20 2.05 -8.87
N ASN A 53 -6.40 2.63 -8.80
CA ASN A 53 -7.60 1.92 -8.35
C ASN A 53 -7.96 0.75 -9.26
N LYS A 54 -7.77 0.88 -10.58
CA LYS A 54 -7.97 -0.21 -11.53
C LYS A 54 -7.00 -1.36 -11.27
N CYS A 55 -5.71 -1.06 -11.07
CA CYS A 55 -4.66 -2.05 -10.78
C CYS A 55 -4.89 -2.74 -9.41
N ARG A 56 -5.23 -1.97 -8.39
CA ARG A 56 -5.53 -2.51 -7.05
C ARG A 56 -6.72 -3.47 -7.07
N ASN A 57 -7.77 -3.12 -7.82
CA ASN A 57 -9.00 -3.91 -7.87
C ASN A 57 -8.96 -5.02 -8.95
N SER A 58 -7.88 -5.14 -9.73
CA SER A 58 -7.75 -6.18 -10.74
C SER A 58 -7.19 -7.49 -10.20
N PHE A 59 -6.66 -7.51 -8.98
CA PHE A 59 -6.29 -8.74 -8.29
C PHE A 59 -7.55 -9.39 -7.72
N SER A 60 -7.95 -10.54 -8.26
CA SER A 60 -9.01 -11.40 -7.71
C SER A 60 -8.43 -12.33 -6.63
N GLU A 61 -9.28 -12.87 -5.75
CA GLU A 61 -8.90 -13.72 -4.61
C GLU A 61 -8.07 -14.97 -4.99
N TYR A 62 -7.97 -15.33 -6.28
CA TYR A 62 -7.21 -16.47 -6.76
C TYR A 62 -5.68 -16.29 -6.78
N GLU A 63 -5.17 -15.08 -6.52
CA GLU A 63 -3.72 -14.77 -6.63
C GLU A 63 -3.01 -14.49 -5.29
N PHE A 64 -3.61 -14.83 -4.13
CA PHE A 64 -3.04 -14.57 -2.79
C PHE A 64 -2.59 -15.80 -1.98
#